data_AF-A0AAD3CTH7-F1
#
_entry.id   AF-A0AAD3CTH7-F1
#
_cell.length_a   1.000
_cell.length_b   1.000
_cell.length_c   1.000
_cell.angle_alpha   90.00
_cell.angle_beta   90.00
_cell.angle_gamma   90.00
#
_symmetry.space_group_name_H-M   'P 1'
#
loop_
_entity.id
_entity.type
_entity.pdbx_description
1 polymer ?
#
loop_
_entity_poly.entity_id
_entity_poly.type
_entity_poly.pdbx_seq_one_letter_code
_entity_poly.pdbx_strand_id
1 'polypeptide(L)'
;MNISTDKKDISLSLTKKLLTLKNEDRKIQNEAVEAATFILQQFVAEALNRASIEAEFDANKEEDIAAYSFTNDSMNNDGFTIDETHILKIACEMLMDFS
;
A
#
# COMPACT_ATOMS: atom_id res chain seq x y z
N MET A 1 17.92 -13.43 14.04
CA MET A 1 17.84 -12.97 12.63
C MET A 1 17.62 -11.47 12.67
N ASN A 2 18.61 -10.67 12.29
CA ASN A 2 18.47 -9.21 12.19
C ASN A 2 17.78 -8.90 10.86
N ILE A 3 16.48 -8.63 10.90
CA ILE A 3 15.76 -8.09 9.75
C ILE A 3 16.16 -6.61 9.68
N SER A 4 17.01 -6.27 8.71
CA SER A 4 17.29 -4.87 8.38
C SER A 4 15.99 -4.26 7.84
N THR A 5 15.33 -3.47 8.68
CA THR A 5 14.20 -2.63 8.29
C THR A 5 14.74 -1.37 7.62
N ASP A 6 15.34 -1.52 6.43
CA ASP A 6 15.53 -0.38 5.53
C ASP A 6 14.15 0.02 4.99
N LYS A 7 13.36 0.66 5.86
CA LYS A 7 12.11 1.28 5.48
C LYS A 7 12.48 2.37 4.49
N LYS A 8 12.21 2.15 3.20
CA LYS A 8 12.44 3.15 2.16
C LYS A 8 11.44 4.28 2.36
N ASP A 9 11.77 5.20 3.25
CA ASP A 9 10.96 6.37 3.52
C ASP A 9 10.99 7.32 2.32
N ILE A 10 9.84 7.93 2.04
CA ILE A 10 9.72 8.94 1.00
C ILE A 10 10.53 10.16 1.43
N SER A 11 11.56 10.51 0.66
CA SER A 11 12.45 11.63 1.02
C SER A 11 11.75 12.99 0.82
N LEU A 12 12.06 13.94 1.69
CA LEU A 12 11.61 15.34 1.58
C LEU A 12 11.94 15.95 0.21
N SER A 13 13.11 15.61 -0.35
CA SER A 13 13.56 16.10 -1.65
C SER A 13 12.67 15.62 -2.80
N LEU A 14 12.17 14.38 -2.72
CA LEU A 14 11.24 13.82 -3.68
C LEU A 14 9.86 14.47 -3.53
N THR A 15 9.35 14.58 -2.30
CA THR A 15 8.06 15.23 -2.05
C THR A 15 8.05 16.66 -2.57
N LYS A 16 9.11 17.44 -2.31
CA LYS A 16 9.23 18.81 -2.83
C LYS A 16 9.16 18.85 -4.35
N LYS A 17 9.90 17.96 -5.04
CA LYS A 17 9.86 17.85 -6.51
C LYS A 17 8.46 17.50 -7.02
N LEU A 18 7.74 16.59 -6.35
CA LEU A 18 6.37 16.23 -6.71
C LEU A 18 5.40 17.40 -6.55
N LEU A 19 5.49 18.14 -5.44
CA LEU A 19 4.64 19.30 -5.16
C LEU A 19 4.86 20.47 -6.14
N THR A 20 6.09 20.62 -6.66
CA THR A 20 6.43 21.67 -7.62
C THR A 20 6.40 21.20 -9.07
N LEU A 21 6.03 19.95 -9.35
CA LEU A 21 6.12 19.33 -10.69
C LEU A 21 5.38 20.12 -11.78
N LYS A 22 4.28 20.79 -11.42
CA LYS A 22 3.48 21.60 -12.35
C LYS A 22 3.75 23.10 -12.24
N ASN A 23 4.51 23.55 -11.25
CA ASN A 23 4.79 24.95 -10.96
C ASN A 23 6.18 25.06 -10.32
N GLU A 24 7.24 25.05 -11.14
CA GLU A 24 8.63 25.01 -10.65
C GLU A 24 9.01 26.26 -9.84
N ASP A 25 8.44 27.41 -10.17
CA ASP A 25 8.68 28.67 -9.45
C ASP A 25 7.95 28.78 -8.10
N ARG A 26 7.05 27.83 -7.79
CA ARG A 26 6.28 27.85 -6.55
C ARG A 26 7.19 27.60 -5.36
N LYS A 27 7.33 28.61 -4.50
CA LYS A 27 8.00 28.46 -3.20
C LYS A 27 7.04 27.83 -2.19
N ILE A 28 7.45 26.71 -1.62
CA ILE A 28 6.73 25.99 -0.56
C ILE A 28 7.60 26.04 0.68
N GLN A 29 7.02 26.43 1.81
CA GLN A 29 7.69 26.41 3.11
C GLN A 29 8.11 24.98 3.49
N ASN A 30 9.23 24.83 4.21
CA ASN A 30 9.78 23.51 4.49
C ASN A 30 8.83 22.70 5.40
N GLU A 31 8.18 23.35 6.35
CA GLU A 31 7.20 22.75 7.25
C GLU A 31 6.00 22.15 6.47
N ALA A 32 5.58 22.82 5.40
CA ALA A 32 4.54 22.29 4.51
C ALA A 32 5.02 21.08 3.69
N VAL A 33 6.30 21.07 3.29
CA VAL A 33 6.91 19.91 2.61
C VAL A 33 7.04 18.72 3.56
N GLU A 34 7.39 18.96 4.83
CA GLU A 34 7.47 17.95 5.88
C GLU A 34 6.09 17.33 6.15
N ALA A 35 5.06 18.17 6.34
CA ALA A 35 3.68 17.71 6.51
C ALA A 35 3.18 16.90 5.31
N ALA A 36 3.43 17.38 4.09
CA ALA A 36 3.05 16.67 2.87
C ALA A 36 3.78 15.32 2.73
N THR A 37 5.04 15.25 3.16
CA THR A 37 5.82 14.00 3.15
C THR A 37 5.21 12.99 4.11
N PHE A 38 4.85 13.43 5.31
CA PHE A 38 4.16 12.59 6.28
C PHE A 38 2.82 12.09 5.74
N ILE A 39 1.99 12.97 5.17
CA ILE A 39 0.70 12.59 4.57
C ILE A 39 0.89 11.54 3.46
N LEU A 40 1.87 11.73 2.58
CA LEU A 40 2.14 10.78 1.50
C LEU A 40 2.60 9.41 2.02
N GLN A 41 3.40 9.38 3.09
CA GLN A 41 3.79 8.15 3.76
C GLN A 41 2.58 7.43 4.38
N GLN A 42 1.68 8.16 5.02
CA GLN A 42 0.44 7.58 5.58
C GLN A 42 -0.48 7.04 4.47
N PHE A 43 -0.62 7.77 3.37
CA PHE A 43 -1.42 7.32 2.23
C PHE A 43 -0.91 5.99 1.66
N VAL A 44 0.40 5.86 1.45
CA VAL A 44 1.00 4.61 0.96
C VAL A 44 0.84 3.47 1.96
N ALA A 45 1.04 3.74 3.25
CA ALA A 45 0.87 2.72 4.30
C ALA A 45 -0.58 2.20 4.36
N GLU A 46 -1.56 3.09 4.26
CA GLU A 46 -2.97 2.73 4.29
C GLU A 46 -3.39 1.95 3.04
N ALA A 47 -2.94 2.36 1.85
CA ALA A 47 -3.20 1.63 0.62
C ALA A 47 -2.65 0.20 0.68
N LEU A 48 -1.44 0.01 1.21
CA LEU A 48 -0.86 -1.31 1.42
C LEU A 48 -1.63 -2.13 2.45
N ASN A 49 -2.07 -1.52 3.56
CA ASN A 49 -2.86 -2.19 4.58
C ASN A 49 -4.20 -2.70 4.03
N ARG A 50 -4.94 -1.86 3.31
CA ARG A 50 -6.23 -2.26 2.70
C ARG A 50 -6.05 -3.33 1.62
N ALA A 51 -5.02 -3.20 0.79
CA ALA A 51 -4.73 -4.21 -0.23
C ALA A 51 -4.29 -5.55 0.39
N SER A 52 -3.58 -5.51 1.52
CA SER A 52 -3.24 -6.71 2.30
C SER A 52 -4.51 -7.42 2.81
N ILE A 53 -5.47 -6.66 3.33
CA ILE A 53 -6.75 -7.21 3.81
C ILE A 53 -7.54 -7.83 2.65
N GLU A 54 -7.57 -7.18 1.49
CA GLU A 54 -8.28 -7.71 0.32
C GLU A 54 -7.61 -8.99 -0.22
N ALA A 55 -6.27 -9.04 -0.22
CA ALA A 55 -5.52 -10.23 -0.62
C ALA A 55 -5.75 -11.42 0.35
N GLU A 56 -5.80 -11.15 1.65
CA GLU A 56 -6.16 -12.15 2.66
C GLU A 56 -7.60 -12.66 2.44
N PHE A 57 -8.53 -11.76 2.12
CA PHE A 57 -9.92 -12.12 1.87
C PHE A 57 -10.09 -13.02 0.65
N ASP A 58 -9.38 -12.75 -0.44
CA ASP A 58 -9.44 -13.60 -1.64
C ASP A 58 -8.76 -14.95 -1.44
N ALA A 59 -7.62 -15.01 -0.74
CA ALA A 59 -6.95 -16.28 -0.40
C ALA A 59 -7.87 -17.20 0.41
N ASN A 60 -8.58 -16.66 1.40
CA ASN A 60 -9.52 -17.42 2.22
C ASN A 60 -10.72 -17.97 1.42
N LYS A 61 -11.22 -17.23 0.41
CA LYS A 61 -12.29 -17.73 -0.47
C LYS A 61 -11.82 -18.91 -1.32
N GLU A 62 -10.58 -18.88 -1.80
CA GLU A 62 -10.03 -19.97 -2.62
C GLU A 62 -9.85 -21.24 -1.78
N GLU A 63 -9.43 -21.12 -0.51
CA GLU A 63 -9.37 -22.24 0.43
C GLU A 63 -10.76 -22.83 0.71
N ASP A 64 -11.78 -22.00 0.92
CA ASP A 64 -13.17 -22.46 1.12
C ASP A 64 -13.70 -23.25 -0.10
N ILE A 65 -13.32 -22.85 -1.31
CA ILE A 65 -13.66 -23.56 -2.56
C ILE A 65 -12.87 -24.87 -2.67
N ALA A 66 -11.57 -24.84 -2.35
CA ALA A 66 -10.70 -26.02 -2.38
C ALA A 66 -11.10 -27.07 -1.34
N ALA A 67 -11.62 -26.66 -0.17
CA ALA A 67 -12.12 -27.55 0.87
C ALA A 67 -13.33 -28.40 0.44
N TYR A 68 -14.07 -27.97 -0.59
CA TYR A 68 -15.13 -28.78 -1.23
C TYR A 68 -14.58 -29.82 -2.23
N SER A 69 -13.28 -29.77 -2.56
CA SER A 69 -12.57 -30.67 -3.46
C SER A 69 -11.50 -31.45 -2.69
N PHE A 70 -11.90 -32.50 -1.97
CA PHE A 70 -10.97 -33.37 -1.23
C PHE A 70 -9.81 -33.91 -2.09
N THR A 71 -8.57 -33.57 -1.75
CA THR A 71 -7.49 -34.52 -1.41
C THR A 71 -6.36 -33.78 -0.68
N ASN A 72 -5.91 -34.40 0.41
CA ASN A 72 -4.73 -34.01 1.19
C ASN A 72 -3.50 -33.76 0.30
N ASP A 73 -2.94 -32.55 0.33
CA ASP A 73 -1.48 -32.40 0.31
C ASP A 73 -1.03 -31.06 0.88
N SER A 74 -0.27 -31.17 1.98
CA SER A 74 0.80 -30.27 2.45
C SER A 74 0.66 -28.75 2.19
N MET A 75 -0.03 -28.03 3.08
CA MET A 75 0.03 -26.57 3.11
C MET A 75 1.26 -26.08 3.88
N ASN A 76 2.29 -25.70 3.12
CA ASN A 76 3.14 -24.59 3.55
C ASN A 76 2.26 -23.33 3.50
N ASN A 77 2.08 -22.67 4.64
CA ASN A 77 1.48 -21.33 4.71
C ASN A 77 2.43 -20.31 4.06
N ASP A 78 2.50 -20.32 2.73
CA ASP A 78 3.09 -19.23 1.98
C ASP A 78 2.09 -18.06 2.07
N GLY A 79 2.52 -16.96 2.66
CA GLY A 79 1.68 -15.78 2.84
C GLY A 79 1.07 -15.30 1.51
N PHE A 80 -0.11 -14.69 1.59
CA PHE A 80 -0.80 -14.14 0.42
C PHE A 80 0.05 -13.03 -0.24
N THR A 81 -0.07 -12.89 -1.56
CA THR A 81 0.64 -11.87 -2.34
C THR A 81 -0.33 -10.76 -2.76
N ILE A 82 0.06 -9.50 -2.56
CA ILE A 82 -0.72 -8.36 -3.05
C ILE A 82 -0.42 -8.16 -4.54
N ASP A 83 -1.40 -8.45 -5.40
CA ASP A 83 -1.42 -8.06 -6.82
C ASP A 83 -2.15 -6.73 -7.10
N GLU A 84 -2.15 -6.30 -8.36
CA GLU A 84 -2.81 -5.08 -8.82
C GLU A 84 -4.34 -5.06 -8.62
N THR A 85 -4.99 -6.22 -8.62
CA THR A 85 -6.45 -6.31 -8.52
C THR A 85 -6.94 -5.92 -7.13
N HIS A 86 -6.21 -6.29 -6.08
CA HIS A 86 -6.49 -5.85 -4.71
C HIS A 86 -6.41 -4.33 -4.57
N ILE A 87 -5.43 -3.70 -5.22
CA ILE A 87 -5.27 -2.24 -5.24
C ILE A 87 -6.44 -1.58 -5.98
N LEU A 88 -6.87 -2.14 -7.12
CA LEU A 88 -7.99 -1.60 -7.89
C LEU A 88 -9.30 -1.65 -7.14
N LYS A 89 -9.56 -2.71 -6.36
CA LYS A 89 -10.77 -2.85 -5.54
C LYS A 89 -10.89 -1.77 -4.48
N ILE A 90 -9.77 -1.38 -3.86
CA ILE A 90 -9.74 -0.37 -2.77
C ILE A 90 -9.55 1.07 -3.28
N ALA A 91 -9.21 1.25 -4.56
CA ALA A 91 -8.81 2.55 -5.11
C ALA A 91 -9.91 3.62 -5.00
N CYS A 92 -11.17 3.27 -5.29
CA CYS A 92 -12.28 4.22 -5.23
C CYS A 92 -12.50 4.75 -3.80
N GLU A 93 -12.48 3.86 -2.80
CA GLU A 93 -12.65 4.22 -1.39
C GLU A 93 -11.48 5.06 -0.89
N MET A 94 -10.26 4.66 -1.21
CA MET A 94 -9.04 5.42 -0.91
C MET A 94 -9.10 6.86 -1.45
N LEU A 95 -9.61 7.05 -2.67
CA LEU A 95 -9.71 8.39 -3.27
C LEU A 95 -10.80 9.24 -2.62
N MET A 96 -11.89 8.64 -2.14
CA MET A 96 -12.95 9.36 -1.41
C MET A 96 -12.48 9.84 -0.03
N ASP A 97 -11.65 9.07 0.67
CA ASP A 97 -11.13 9.46 1.99
C ASP A 97 -10.22 10.69 1.95
N PHE A 98 -9.61 10.98 0.78
CA PHE A 98 -8.65 12.06 0.58
C PHE A 98 -9.18 13.22 -0.27
N SER A 99 -10.45 13.17 -0.69
CA SER A 99 -11.10 14.21 -1.51
C SER A 99 -11.54 15.44 -0.74
#